data_AF-A0A1E3YDN4-F1
#
_entry.id   AF-A0A1E3YDN4-F1
#
_cell.length_a   1.000
_cell.length_b   1.000
_cell.length_c   1.000
_cell.angle_alpha   90.00
_cell.angle_beta   90.00
_cell.angle_gamma   90.00
#
_symmetry.space_group_name_H-M   'P 1'
#
loop_
_entity.id
_entity.type
_entity.pdbx_description
1 polymer ?
#
loop_
_entity_poly.entity_id
_entity_poly.type
_entity_poly.pdbx_seq_one_letter_code
_entity_poly.pdbx_strand_id
1 'polypeptide(L)'
;MQTGGDIVNLRLDFCSRDAAAFAVKAWHYSRSMPSGRLVCLGVWEGGLFCGAVVFGRGASNAIGSPFGLEQSEVVELCRVALGPHQAPTSKVVALAVRLLRRQSPGLRLVVSYADPEHDHVGTLYQACGWLYLGTTARESLIRLNGRLVHPRTITSRYRTRAIDWLRQHVAADAGHVRTLPKFRYCLPLDADMHEQLQARVQPYPKRSKEQAPANPAGLDGATPIRPLHLQEAAYVG
;
A
#
# COMPACT_ATOMS: atom_id res chain seq x y z
N MET A 1 16.63 18.21 35.82
CA MET A 1 16.01 16.88 35.63
C MET A 1 16.16 16.50 34.17
N GLN A 2 17.01 15.51 33.86
CA GLN A 2 17.07 14.92 32.52
C GLN A 2 15.82 14.06 32.34
N THR A 3 14.95 14.43 31.42
CA THR A 3 13.89 13.55 30.92
C THR A 3 14.57 12.45 30.10
N GLY A 4 14.80 11.29 30.73
CA GLY A 4 15.17 10.09 30.01
C GLY A 4 14.03 9.75 29.06
N GLY A 5 14.23 9.99 27.77
CA GLY A 5 13.28 9.53 26.77
C GLY A 5 13.24 8.02 26.85
N ASP A 6 12.09 7.47 27.22
CA ASP A 6 11.88 6.02 27.26
C ASP A 6 12.31 5.44 25.91
N ILE A 7 13.35 4.61 25.93
CA ILE A 7 13.82 3.92 24.74
C ILE A 7 12.72 2.93 24.36
N VAL A 8 11.87 3.32 23.41
CA VAL A 8 10.86 2.43 22.84
C VAL A 8 11.59 1.20 22.30
N ASN A 9 11.37 0.05 22.94
CA ASN A 9 11.94 -1.21 22.52
C ASN A 9 11.18 -1.73 21.28
N LEU A 10 11.53 -1.17 20.12
CA LEU A 10 10.99 -1.54 18.82
C LEU A 10 11.68 -2.79 18.30
N ARG A 11 10.90 -3.85 18.10
CA ARG A 11 11.34 -5.11 17.49
C ARG A 11 10.54 -5.38 16.21
N LEU A 12 11.25 -5.79 15.16
CA LEU A 12 10.64 -6.39 13.98
C LEU A 12 11.21 -7.79 13.79
N ASP A 13 10.37 -8.71 13.37
CA ASP A 13 10.75 -10.10 13.10
C ASP A 13 9.76 -10.73 12.11
N PHE A 14 10.13 -11.85 11.50
CA PHE A 14 9.21 -12.60 10.64
C PHE A 14 7.99 -13.08 11.43
N CYS A 15 6.82 -12.96 10.83
CA CYS A 15 5.57 -13.40 11.44
C CYS A 15 4.76 -14.29 10.49
N SER A 16 3.77 -14.99 11.03
CA SER A 16 2.86 -15.79 10.23
C SER A 16 1.97 -14.92 9.34
N ARG A 17 1.48 -15.51 8.25
CA ARG A 17 0.46 -14.88 7.40
C ARG A 17 -0.77 -14.47 8.21
N ASP A 18 -1.17 -15.27 9.20
CA ASP A 18 -2.35 -15.02 10.02
C ASP A 18 -2.18 -13.80 10.94
N ALA A 19 -1.00 -13.64 11.56
CA ALA A 19 -0.68 -12.45 12.34
C ALA A 19 -0.70 -11.17 11.48
N ALA A 20 -0.11 -11.24 10.28
CA ALA A 20 -0.17 -10.13 9.33
C ALA A 20 -1.59 -9.87 8.81
N ALA A 21 -2.39 -10.91 8.57
CA ALA A 21 -3.78 -10.77 8.15
C ALA A 21 -4.65 -10.12 9.23
N PHE A 22 -4.42 -10.46 10.51
CA PHE A 22 -5.05 -9.79 11.65
C PHE A 22 -4.74 -8.28 11.62
N ALA A 23 -3.45 -7.91 11.53
CA ALA A 23 -3.03 -6.51 11.47
C ALA A 23 -3.63 -5.77 10.25
N VAL A 24 -3.61 -6.39 9.06
CA VAL A 24 -4.17 -5.80 7.83
C VAL A 24 -5.67 -5.58 7.96
N LYS A 25 -6.41 -6.53 8.54
CA LYS A 25 -7.86 -6.40 8.73
C LYS A 25 -8.19 -5.31 9.76
N ALA A 26 -7.40 -5.19 10.81
CA ALA A 26 -7.60 -4.25 11.90
C ALA A 26 -7.20 -2.80 11.53
N TRP A 27 -6.05 -2.63 10.86
CA TRP A 27 -5.37 -1.33 10.80
C TRP A 27 -5.01 -0.85 9.40
N HIS A 28 -5.13 -1.69 8.36
CA HIS A 28 -4.91 -1.22 6.99
C HIS A 28 -6.23 -0.76 6.35
N TYR A 29 -6.23 0.39 5.68
CA TYR A 29 -7.43 0.97 5.04
C TYR A 29 -8.15 -0.01 4.10
N SER A 30 -7.40 -0.84 3.36
CA SER A 30 -7.98 -1.80 2.42
C SER A 30 -8.63 -3.01 3.08
N ARG A 31 -8.32 -3.29 4.35
CA ARG A 31 -8.76 -4.47 5.13
C ARG A 31 -8.58 -5.81 4.42
N SER A 32 -7.71 -5.86 3.40
CA SER A 32 -7.59 -6.98 2.47
C SER A 32 -6.14 -7.41 2.33
N MET A 33 -5.87 -8.66 2.74
CA MET A 33 -4.55 -9.27 2.67
C MET A 33 -4.20 -9.64 1.23
N PRO A 34 -3.00 -9.30 0.72
CA PRO A 34 -2.57 -9.74 -0.61
C PRO A 34 -2.60 -11.27 -0.77
N SER A 35 -2.92 -11.74 -1.96
CA SER A 35 -2.81 -13.17 -2.32
C SER A 35 -1.37 -13.52 -2.74
N GLY A 36 -1.03 -14.81 -2.75
CA GLY A 36 0.27 -15.31 -3.23
C GLY A 36 1.33 -15.44 -2.14
N ARG A 37 2.59 -15.60 -2.55
CA ARG A 37 3.75 -15.70 -1.65
C ARG A 37 4.11 -14.32 -1.10
N LEU A 38 4.23 -14.23 0.21
CA LEU A 38 4.45 -12.98 0.93
C LEU A 38 5.59 -13.14 1.94
N VAL A 39 6.32 -12.06 2.16
CA VAL A 39 7.18 -11.89 3.32
C VAL A 39 6.42 -11.01 4.30
N CYS A 40 6.15 -11.54 5.49
CA CYS A 40 5.41 -10.85 6.54
C CYS A 40 6.35 -10.58 7.71
N LEU A 41 6.45 -9.32 8.12
CA LEU A 41 7.20 -8.89 9.29
C LEU A 41 6.23 -8.34 10.32
N GLY A 42 6.22 -8.91 11.50
CA GLY A 42 5.49 -8.36 12.64
C GLY A 42 6.27 -7.20 13.26
N VAL A 43 5.56 -6.32 13.93
CA VAL A 43 6.09 -5.15 14.63
C VAL A 43 5.65 -5.24 16.07
N TRP A 44 6.60 -5.08 16.99
CA TRP A 44 6.35 -5.06 18.43
C TRP A 44 7.01 -3.86 19.09
N GLU A 45 6.33 -3.26 20.06
CA GLU A 45 6.88 -2.23 20.94
C GLU A 45 6.68 -2.64 22.40
N GLY A 46 7.76 -2.69 23.17
CA GLY A 46 7.68 -3.15 24.57
C GLY A 46 7.16 -4.59 24.70
N GLY A 47 7.34 -5.42 23.66
CA GLY A 47 6.82 -6.79 23.60
C GLY A 47 5.37 -6.93 23.11
N LEU A 48 4.64 -5.82 22.93
CA LEU A 48 3.26 -5.83 22.44
C LEU A 48 3.21 -5.80 20.91
N PHE A 49 2.43 -6.67 20.29
CA PHE A 49 2.24 -6.69 18.85
C PHE A 49 1.44 -5.45 18.40
N CYS A 50 2.08 -4.59 17.61
CA CYS A 50 1.50 -3.32 17.16
C CYS A 50 1.26 -3.26 15.65
N GLY A 51 1.60 -4.30 14.87
CA GLY A 51 1.36 -4.26 13.44
C GLY A 51 2.13 -5.26 12.60
N ALA A 52 1.96 -5.13 11.29
CA ALA A 52 2.72 -5.88 10.31
C ALA A 52 3.08 -5.05 9.08
N VAL A 53 4.24 -5.37 8.50
CA VAL A 53 4.68 -4.91 7.18
C VAL A 53 4.70 -6.12 6.24
N VAL A 54 4.10 -5.99 5.06
CA VAL A 54 3.91 -7.11 4.12
C VAL A 54 4.50 -6.76 2.76
N PHE A 55 5.41 -7.61 2.29
CA PHE A 55 5.97 -7.56 0.95
C PHE A 55 5.43 -8.72 0.09
N GLY A 56 5.22 -8.47 -1.19
CA GLY A 56 4.72 -9.46 -2.14
C GLY A 56 5.21 -9.22 -3.56
N ARG A 57 4.96 -10.16 -4.48
CA ARG A 57 5.41 -10.06 -5.89
C ARG A 57 4.65 -9.01 -6.73
N GLY A 58 3.71 -8.31 -6.11
CA GLY A 58 2.80 -7.37 -6.77
C GLY A 58 1.66 -8.04 -7.55
N ALA A 59 0.74 -7.22 -8.05
CA ALA A 59 -0.45 -7.69 -8.76
C ALA A 59 -0.14 -8.22 -10.18
N SER A 60 0.95 -7.74 -10.78
CA SER A 60 1.44 -8.10 -12.10
C SER A 60 2.83 -8.71 -12.00
N ASN A 61 3.03 -9.81 -12.72
CA ASN A 61 4.32 -10.48 -12.89
C ASN A 61 5.32 -9.68 -13.76
N ALA A 62 4.90 -8.52 -14.28
CA ALA A 62 5.71 -7.58 -15.05
C ALA A 62 6.10 -6.33 -14.23
N ILE A 63 6.03 -6.36 -12.89
CA ILE A 63 6.37 -5.20 -12.05
C ILE A 63 7.83 -4.74 -12.23
N GLY A 64 8.74 -5.67 -12.59
CA GLY A 64 10.15 -5.38 -12.86
C GLY A 64 10.45 -4.91 -14.28
N SER A 65 9.58 -5.18 -15.25
CA SER A 65 9.83 -4.88 -16.66
C SER A 65 10.13 -3.40 -16.95
N PRO A 66 9.46 -2.41 -16.32
CA PRO A 66 9.81 -0.98 -16.49
C PRO A 66 11.20 -0.58 -15.99
N PHE A 67 11.92 -1.50 -15.34
CA PHE A 67 13.23 -1.30 -14.74
C PHE A 67 14.28 -2.27 -15.33
N GLY A 68 13.89 -3.14 -16.27
CA GLY A 68 14.76 -4.18 -16.80
C GLY A 68 15.08 -5.28 -15.78
N LEU A 69 14.17 -5.50 -14.81
CA LEU A 69 14.35 -6.48 -13.73
C LEU A 69 13.47 -7.71 -13.93
N GLU A 70 14.01 -8.86 -13.55
CA GLU A 70 13.28 -10.09 -13.39
C GLU A 70 12.43 -10.07 -12.12
N GLN A 71 11.38 -10.88 -12.08
CA GLN A 71 10.46 -10.91 -10.92
C GLN A 71 11.14 -11.32 -9.60
N SER A 72 12.29 -12.00 -9.64
CA SER A 72 13.10 -12.35 -8.46
C SER A 72 13.91 -11.17 -7.90
N GLU A 73 14.09 -10.11 -8.67
CA GLU A 73 14.91 -8.94 -8.30
C GLU A 73 14.07 -7.76 -7.78
N VAL A 74 12.74 -7.88 -7.83
CA VAL A 74 11.81 -6.82 -7.44
C VAL A 74 10.69 -7.34 -6.55
N VAL A 75 10.31 -6.53 -5.57
CA VAL A 75 9.18 -6.81 -4.68
C VAL A 75 8.33 -5.56 -4.47
N GLU A 76 7.05 -5.74 -4.20
CA GLU A 76 6.14 -4.68 -3.81
C GLU A 76 6.04 -4.61 -2.28
N LEU A 77 6.14 -3.41 -1.70
CA LEU A 77 5.67 -3.14 -0.34
C LEU A 77 4.14 -3.02 -0.38
N CYS A 78 3.45 -4.13 -0.13
CA CYS A 78 2.01 -4.21 -0.30
C CYS A 78 1.24 -3.58 0.86
N ARG A 79 1.67 -3.77 2.12
CA ARG A 79 0.93 -3.30 3.29
C ARG A 79 1.88 -2.78 4.37
N VAL A 80 1.49 -1.66 4.98
CA VAL A 80 1.99 -1.20 6.27
C VAL A 80 0.76 -1.04 7.16
N ALA A 81 0.53 -1.99 8.06
CA ALA A 81 -0.67 -2.09 8.87
C ALA A 81 -0.29 -2.01 10.36
N LEU A 82 -0.28 -0.79 10.90
CA LEU A 82 0.15 -0.51 12.27
C LEU A 82 -1.02 0.04 13.08
N GLY A 83 -1.23 -0.51 14.27
CA GLY A 83 -2.11 0.06 15.29
C GLY A 83 -1.43 1.20 16.04
N PRO A 84 -1.92 1.52 17.26
CA PRO A 84 -1.24 2.46 18.14
C PRO A 84 0.22 2.03 18.40
N HIS A 85 1.15 2.94 18.14
CA HIS A 85 2.59 2.72 18.29
C HIS A 85 3.30 4.07 18.46
N GLN A 86 4.51 4.05 19.01
CA GLN A 86 5.30 5.24 19.35
C GLN A 86 6.41 5.51 18.35
N ALA A 87 7.05 4.46 17.80
CA ALA A 87 8.14 4.63 16.87
C ALA A 87 7.65 5.26 15.55
N PRO A 88 8.42 6.13 14.90
CA PRO A 88 8.03 6.65 13.59
C PRO A 88 7.80 5.52 12.58
N THR A 89 6.68 5.55 11.85
CA THR A 89 6.37 4.55 10.80
C THR A 89 7.50 4.40 9.77
N SER A 90 8.20 5.49 9.44
CA SER A 90 9.38 5.45 8.56
C SER A 90 10.52 4.60 9.12
N LYS A 91 10.75 4.61 10.44
CA LYS A 91 11.72 3.75 11.13
C LYS A 91 11.31 2.28 11.05
N VAL A 92 10.02 2.00 11.24
CA VAL A 92 9.47 0.63 11.09
C VAL A 92 9.71 0.12 9.66
N VAL A 93 9.38 0.91 8.64
CA VAL A 93 9.60 0.54 7.23
C VAL A 93 11.08 0.34 6.92
N ALA A 94 11.96 1.23 7.38
CA ALA A 94 13.41 1.11 7.16
C ALA A 94 13.98 -0.18 7.77
N LEU A 95 13.57 -0.53 8.99
CA LEU A 95 13.95 -1.80 9.63
C LEU A 95 13.38 -3.01 8.89
N ALA A 96 12.13 -2.92 8.42
CA ALA A 96 11.49 -3.98 7.66
C ALA A 96 12.23 -4.27 6.35
N VAL A 97 12.60 -3.23 5.60
CA VAL A 97 13.41 -3.35 4.38
C VAL A 97 14.79 -3.95 4.68
N ARG A 98 15.41 -3.59 5.82
CA ARG A 98 16.70 -4.15 6.22
C ARG A 98 16.62 -5.67 6.46
N LEU A 99 15.57 -6.14 7.12
CA LEU A 99 15.33 -7.58 7.34
C LEU A 99 15.04 -8.30 6.02
N LEU A 100 14.21 -7.70 5.17
CA LEU A 100 13.90 -8.21 3.84
C LEU A 100 15.17 -8.41 3.00
N ARG A 101 16.04 -7.39 2.91
CA ARG A 101 17.29 -7.44 2.13
C ARG A 101 18.23 -8.54 2.61
N ARG A 102 18.32 -8.76 3.93
CA ARG A 102 19.14 -9.85 4.51
C ARG A 102 18.61 -11.23 4.10
N GLN A 103 17.30 -11.42 4.12
CA GLN A 103 16.66 -12.69 3.76
C GLN A 103 16.63 -12.93 2.24
N SER A 104 16.64 -11.86 1.45
CA SER A 104 16.49 -11.91 -0.01
C SER A 104 17.61 -11.12 -0.71
N PRO A 105 18.85 -11.62 -0.71
CA PRO A 105 20.03 -10.88 -1.21
C PRO A 105 19.99 -10.57 -2.71
N GLY A 106 19.17 -11.28 -3.49
CA GLY A 106 18.97 -11.00 -4.92
C GLY A 106 17.98 -9.87 -5.22
N LEU A 107 17.31 -9.29 -4.22
CA LEU A 107 16.44 -8.14 -4.44
C LEU A 107 17.24 -6.87 -4.71
N ARG A 108 16.86 -6.18 -5.79
CA ARG A 108 17.46 -4.94 -6.28
C ARG A 108 16.55 -3.73 -6.11
N LEU A 109 15.24 -3.95 -6.08
CA LEU A 109 14.26 -2.88 -6.04
C LEU A 109 13.03 -3.23 -5.18
N VAL A 110 12.60 -2.28 -4.34
CA VAL A 110 11.27 -2.30 -3.75
C VAL A 110 10.40 -1.24 -4.43
N VAL A 111 9.22 -1.63 -4.87
CA VAL A 111 8.22 -0.73 -5.46
C VAL A 111 7.05 -0.58 -4.50
N SER A 112 6.45 0.62 -4.46
CA SER A 112 5.17 0.80 -3.79
C SER A 112 4.31 1.83 -4.52
N TYR A 113 3.02 1.80 -4.24
CA TYR A 113 2.02 2.68 -4.85
C TYR A 113 1.24 3.41 -3.76
N ALA A 114 1.10 4.72 -3.93
CA ALA A 114 0.17 5.53 -3.12
C ALA A 114 -1.10 5.80 -3.93
N ASP A 115 -2.25 5.53 -3.32
CA ASP A 115 -3.55 5.61 -3.97
C ASP A 115 -4.22 6.98 -3.73
N PRO A 116 -4.30 7.86 -4.75
CA PRO A 116 -4.92 9.17 -4.56
C PRO A 116 -6.43 9.10 -4.28
N GLU A 117 -7.11 7.99 -4.59
CA GLU A 117 -8.54 7.79 -4.20
C GLU A 117 -8.72 7.74 -2.67
N HIS A 118 -7.62 7.55 -1.94
CA HIS A 118 -7.56 7.55 -0.47
C HIS A 118 -6.77 8.75 0.09
N ASP A 119 -6.59 9.82 -0.70
CA ASP A 119 -5.76 10.99 -0.35
C ASP A 119 -4.30 10.61 0.03
N HIS A 120 -3.82 9.47 -0.50
CA HIS A 120 -2.45 9.04 -0.30
C HIS A 120 -1.56 9.62 -1.39
N VAL A 121 -0.83 10.68 -1.05
CA VAL A 121 0.25 11.23 -1.87
C VAL A 121 1.62 10.59 -1.58
N GLY A 122 1.66 9.52 -0.78
CA GLY A 122 2.90 8.79 -0.48
C GLY A 122 3.82 9.44 0.55
N THR A 123 3.28 10.23 1.47
CA THR A 123 4.03 10.90 2.56
C THR A 123 5.00 9.96 3.29
N LEU A 124 4.58 8.73 3.58
CA LEU A 124 5.44 7.70 4.19
C LEU A 124 6.67 7.38 3.32
N TYR A 125 6.48 7.19 2.02
CA TYR A 125 7.57 6.86 1.10
C TYR A 125 8.53 8.04 0.93
N GLN A 126 7.98 9.25 0.86
CA GLN A 126 8.76 10.48 0.83
C GLN A 126 9.63 10.64 2.08
N ALA A 127 9.07 10.38 3.27
CA ALA A 127 9.79 10.40 4.54
C ALA A 127 10.86 9.30 4.65
N CYS A 128 10.71 8.20 3.91
CA CYS A 128 11.71 7.14 3.81
C CYS A 128 12.75 7.40 2.71
N GLY A 129 12.70 8.53 1.99
CA GLY A 129 13.63 8.85 0.91
C GLY A 129 13.45 8.03 -0.37
N TRP A 130 12.24 7.49 -0.61
CA TRP A 130 11.98 6.68 -1.81
C TRP A 130 11.85 7.58 -3.04
N LEU A 131 12.43 7.15 -4.15
CA LEU A 131 12.38 7.86 -5.43
C LEU A 131 10.96 7.87 -5.97
N TYR A 132 10.41 9.05 -6.26
CA TYR A 132 9.13 9.19 -6.93
C TYR A 132 9.32 9.22 -8.44
N LEU A 133 8.67 8.29 -9.16
CA LEU A 133 8.87 8.11 -10.60
C LEU A 133 7.61 8.45 -11.43
N GLY A 134 6.76 9.33 -10.91
CA GLY A 134 5.50 9.69 -11.55
C GLY A 134 4.35 8.74 -11.21
N THR A 135 3.32 8.73 -12.07
CA THR A 135 2.10 7.96 -11.84
C THR A 135 2.03 6.69 -12.70
N THR A 136 1.19 5.75 -12.29
CA THR A 136 0.85 4.58 -13.11
C THR A 136 -0.01 4.97 -14.30
N ALA A 137 -0.19 4.06 -15.26
CA ALA A 137 -1.33 4.17 -16.15
C ALA A 137 -2.64 4.11 -15.33
N ARG A 138 -3.73 4.67 -15.87
CA ARG A 138 -5.06 4.52 -15.27
C ARG A 138 -5.43 3.04 -15.24
N GLU A 139 -5.88 2.59 -14.09
CA GLU A 139 -6.41 1.25 -13.92
C GLU A 139 -7.94 1.26 -14.16
N SER A 140 -8.49 0.13 -14.60
CA SER A 140 -9.93 -0.07 -14.62
C SER A 140 -10.30 -1.22 -13.68
N LEU A 141 -11.06 -0.88 -12.64
CA LEU A 141 -11.69 -1.84 -11.75
C LEU A 141 -13.05 -2.25 -12.32
N ILE A 142 -13.59 -3.35 -11.80
CA ILE A 142 -14.94 -3.83 -12.14
C ILE A 142 -15.82 -3.65 -10.91
N ARG A 143 -16.89 -2.88 -11.03
CA ARG A 143 -17.96 -2.82 -10.02
C ARG A 143 -18.69 -4.16 -10.00
N LEU A 144 -18.94 -4.72 -8.83
CA LEU A 144 -19.83 -5.86 -8.61
C LEU A 144 -20.52 -5.70 -7.26
N ASN A 145 -21.85 -5.72 -7.24
CA ASN A 145 -22.68 -5.60 -6.05
C ASN A 145 -22.28 -4.40 -5.18
N GLY A 146 -22.12 -3.24 -5.83
CA GLY A 146 -21.73 -1.98 -5.19
C GLY A 146 -20.25 -1.86 -4.81
N ARG A 147 -19.42 -2.88 -5.03
CA ARG A 147 -17.99 -2.89 -4.67
C ARG A 147 -17.09 -2.80 -5.88
N LEU A 148 -15.99 -2.06 -5.79
CA LEU A 148 -14.95 -2.06 -6.82
C LEU A 148 -13.99 -3.23 -6.60
N VAL A 149 -13.81 -4.05 -7.63
CA VAL A 149 -13.01 -5.28 -7.58
C VAL A 149 -11.95 -5.27 -8.67
N HIS A 150 -10.72 -5.65 -8.31
CA HIS A 150 -9.61 -5.74 -9.24
C HIS A 150 -9.86 -6.84 -10.30
N PRO A 151 -9.59 -6.61 -11.61
CA PRO A 151 -9.86 -7.57 -12.68
C PRO A 151 -9.20 -8.94 -12.49
N ARG A 152 -8.03 -8.98 -11.83
CA ARG A 152 -7.36 -10.23 -11.43
C ARG A 152 -8.22 -11.09 -10.51
N THR A 153 -8.89 -10.50 -9.52
CA THR A 153 -9.79 -11.23 -8.60
C THR A 153 -10.97 -11.81 -9.36
N ILE A 154 -11.54 -11.03 -10.30
CA ILE A 154 -12.62 -11.48 -11.18
C ILE A 154 -12.18 -12.67 -12.02
N THR A 155 -11.03 -12.58 -12.68
CA THR A 155 -10.47 -13.68 -13.47
C THR A 155 -10.20 -14.92 -12.61
N SER A 156 -9.66 -14.75 -11.40
CA SER A 156 -9.37 -15.87 -10.51
C SER A 156 -10.65 -16.58 -10.04
N ARG A 157 -11.73 -15.83 -9.81
CA ARG A 157 -12.98 -16.36 -9.26
C ARG A 157 -13.91 -16.92 -10.33
N TYR A 158 -14.01 -16.25 -11.47
CA TYR A 158 -15.00 -16.54 -12.51
C TYR A 158 -14.38 -17.00 -13.84
N ARG A 159 -13.05 -17.01 -13.95
CA ARG A 159 -12.30 -17.37 -15.19
C ARG A 159 -12.59 -16.50 -16.42
N THR A 160 -13.44 -15.48 -16.28
CA THR A 160 -13.76 -14.48 -17.30
C THR A 160 -13.73 -13.09 -16.69
N ARG A 161 -13.68 -12.07 -17.56
CA ARG A 161 -13.85 -10.64 -17.23
C ARG A 161 -14.92 -9.98 -18.10
N ALA A 162 -15.65 -10.74 -18.89
CA ALA A 162 -16.68 -10.22 -19.79
C ALA A 162 -17.81 -9.57 -18.98
N ILE A 163 -18.03 -8.27 -19.18
CA ILE A 163 -19.01 -7.50 -18.40
C ILE A 163 -20.42 -8.05 -18.60
N ASP A 164 -20.81 -8.40 -19.82
CA ASP A 164 -22.15 -8.93 -20.09
C ASP A 164 -22.39 -10.27 -19.39
N TRP A 165 -21.38 -11.14 -19.38
CA TRP A 165 -21.45 -12.39 -18.62
C TRP A 165 -21.60 -12.12 -17.11
N LEU A 166 -20.84 -11.16 -16.57
CA LEU A 166 -20.92 -10.78 -15.16
C LEU A 166 -22.29 -10.16 -14.81
N ARG A 167 -22.87 -9.35 -15.70
CA ARG A 167 -24.23 -8.78 -15.52
C ARG A 167 -25.29 -9.86 -15.42
N GLN A 168 -25.18 -10.88 -16.28
CA GLN A 168 -26.13 -11.98 -16.36
C GLN A 168 -26.00 -12.97 -15.19
N HIS A 169 -24.79 -13.23 -14.70
CA HIS A 169 -24.54 -14.36 -13.79
C HIS A 169 -24.06 -13.97 -12.39
N VAL A 170 -23.61 -12.73 -12.17
CA VAL A 170 -22.93 -12.34 -10.92
C VAL A 170 -23.53 -11.10 -10.29
N ALA A 171 -23.61 -9.99 -11.03
CA ALA A 171 -24.12 -8.72 -10.53
C ALA A 171 -24.59 -7.83 -11.68
N ALA A 172 -25.87 -7.48 -11.69
CA ALA A 172 -26.45 -6.64 -12.75
C ALA A 172 -25.76 -5.27 -12.90
N ASP A 173 -25.14 -4.77 -11.82
CA ASP A 173 -24.38 -3.51 -11.81
C ASP A 173 -22.94 -3.65 -12.36
N ALA A 174 -22.58 -4.81 -12.91
CA ALA A 174 -21.24 -5.04 -13.42
C ALA A 174 -20.85 -4.01 -14.49
N GLY A 175 -19.69 -3.39 -14.30
CA GLY A 175 -19.21 -2.33 -15.19
C GLY A 175 -17.81 -1.87 -14.86
N HIS A 176 -17.13 -1.36 -15.88
CA HIS A 176 -15.80 -0.77 -15.73
C HIS A 176 -15.87 0.58 -15.00
N VAL A 177 -15.01 0.74 -14.00
CA VAL A 177 -14.79 2.00 -13.30
C VAL A 177 -13.32 2.37 -13.48
N ARG A 178 -13.06 3.53 -14.06
CA ARG A 178 -11.70 4.05 -14.21
C ARG A 178 -11.28 4.68 -12.89
N THR A 179 -10.10 4.33 -12.40
CA THR A 179 -9.53 4.94 -11.19
C THR A 179 -8.55 6.04 -11.57
N LEU A 180 -8.19 6.84 -10.57
CA LEU A 180 -7.06 7.72 -10.65
C LEU A 180 -5.73 6.93 -10.80
N PRO A 181 -4.75 7.48 -11.55
CA PRO A 181 -3.37 6.97 -11.57
C PRO A 181 -2.74 6.96 -10.17
N LYS A 182 -2.09 5.87 -9.78
CA LYS A 182 -1.41 5.78 -8.48
C LYS A 182 -0.02 6.40 -8.56
N PHE A 183 0.44 7.03 -7.48
CA PHE A 183 1.81 7.53 -7.38
C PHE A 183 2.78 6.38 -7.19
N ARG A 184 3.83 6.28 -8.01
CA ARG A 184 4.82 5.20 -7.96
C ARG A 184 6.06 5.65 -7.21
N TYR A 185 6.40 4.89 -6.17
CA TYR A 185 7.61 5.07 -5.38
C TYR A 185 8.53 3.86 -5.51
N CYS A 186 9.83 4.11 -5.52
CA CYS A 186 10.86 3.11 -5.75
C CYS A 186 11.99 3.29 -4.74
N LEU A 187 12.41 2.19 -4.11
CA LEU A 187 13.56 2.12 -3.23
C LEU A 187 14.60 1.18 -3.84
N PRO A 188 15.66 1.73 -4.47
CA PRO A 188 16.82 0.96 -4.90
C PRO A 188 17.49 0.28 -3.70
N LEU A 189 17.92 -0.97 -3.86
CA LEU A 189 18.63 -1.74 -2.84
C LEU A 189 20.12 -1.92 -3.15
N ASP A 190 20.53 -1.54 -4.36
CA ASP A 190 21.91 -1.47 -4.84
C ASP A 190 22.22 -0.14 -5.53
N ALA A 191 23.50 0.15 -5.73
CA ALA A 191 23.98 1.42 -6.26
C ALA A 191 23.61 1.61 -7.74
N ASP A 192 23.75 0.55 -8.56
CA ASP A 192 23.43 0.58 -9.98
C ASP A 192 21.96 0.92 -10.22
N MET A 193 21.05 0.31 -9.44
CA MET A 193 19.62 0.61 -9.49
C MET A 193 19.33 2.04 -9.03
N HIS A 194 20.09 2.56 -8.06
CA HIS A 194 19.95 3.94 -7.64
C HIS A 194 20.31 4.90 -8.77
N GLU A 195 21.49 4.71 -9.39
CA GLU A 195 21.97 5.51 -10.51
C GLU A 195 21.01 5.45 -11.71
N GLN A 196 20.58 4.25 -12.11
CA GLN A 196 19.64 4.04 -13.21
C GLN A 196 18.32 4.81 -13.02
N LEU A 197 17.82 4.89 -11.77
CA LEU A 197 16.53 5.52 -11.49
C LEU A 197 16.61 7.04 -11.29
N GLN A 198 17.79 7.60 -10.98
CA GLN A 198 17.95 9.03 -10.74
C GLN A 198 17.43 9.90 -11.90
N ALA A 199 17.72 9.52 -13.14
CA ALA A 199 17.28 10.27 -14.33
C ALA A 199 15.74 10.31 -14.51
N ARG A 200 15.00 9.45 -13.79
CA ARG A 200 13.53 9.33 -13.87
C ARG A 200 12.82 9.96 -12.67
N VAL A 201 13.57 10.46 -11.69
CA VAL A 201 13.01 11.06 -10.48
C VAL A 201 12.24 12.32 -10.83
N GLN A 202 11.04 12.42 -10.26
CA GLN A 202 10.20 13.60 -10.36
C GLN A 202 10.05 14.26 -8.99
N PRO A 203 9.71 15.56 -8.93
CA PRO A 203 9.39 16.22 -7.67
C PRO A 203 8.25 15.51 -6.94
N TYR A 204 8.35 15.39 -5.62
CA TYR A 204 7.30 14.77 -4.83
C TYR A 204 5.95 15.51 -4.96
N PRO A 205 4.84 14.78 -5.11
CA PRO A 205 3.51 15.38 -5.11
C PRO A 205 3.21 15.98 -3.73
N LYS A 206 2.56 17.15 -3.73
CA LYS A 206 2.11 17.84 -2.52
C LYS A 206 0.61 17.61 -2.33
N ARG A 207 0.16 17.53 -1.07
CA ARG A 207 -1.28 17.56 -0.76
C ARG A 207 -1.86 18.93 -1.16
N SER A 208 -3.08 18.93 -1.71
CA SER A 208 -3.86 20.15 -1.91
C SER A 208 -4.19 20.79 -0.55
N LYS A 209 -4.05 22.12 -0.46
CA LYS A 209 -4.12 22.89 0.81
C LYS A 209 -5.50 22.91 1.50
N GLU A 210 -6.57 22.41 0.87
CA GLU A 210 -7.93 22.53 1.41
C GLU A 210 -8.24 21.58 2.58
N GLN A 211 -7.36 20.63 2.93
CA GLN A 211 -7.71 19.57 3.89
C GLN A 211 -6.53 19.12 4.77
N ALA A 212 -5.77 20.06 5.34
CA ALA A 212 -4.86 19.72 6.43
C ALA A 212 -5.62 19.64 7.75
N PRO A 213 -5.78 18.47 8.41
CA PRO A 213 -6.05 18.48 9.83
C PRO A 213 -4.81 19.01 10.56
N ALA A 214 -5.03 19.89 11.52
CA ALA A 214 -4.02 20.31 12.47
C ALA A 214 -3.54 19.07 13.24
N ASN A 215 -2.28 18.69 13.04
CA ASN A 215 -1.44 17.86 13.91
C ASN A 215 -2.10 16.62 14.57
N PRO A 216 -1.90 15.38 14.08
CA PRO A 216 -2.18 14.19 14.86
C PRO A 216 -0.90 13.67 15.50
N ALA A 217 -0.80 13.80 16.82
CA ALA A 217 0.00 12.86 17.59
C ALA A 217 -0.57 11.45 17.35
N GLY A 218 0.17 10.62 16.63
CA GLY A 218 0.02 9.17 16.57
C GLY A 218 -1.33 8.63 16.10
N LEU A 219 -1.72 8.80 14.83
CA LEU A 219 -2.76 7.99 14.17
C LEU A 219 -2.59 8.00 12.63
N ASP A 220 -1.38 7.73 12.11
CA ASP A 220 -1.18 7.49 10.68
C ASP A 220 -1.55 6.04 10.33
N GLY A 221 -2.86 5.79 10.27
CA GLY A 221 -3.47 4.51 9.91
C GLY A 221 -5.00 4.56 9.74
N ALA A 222 -5.66 5.58 10.31
CA ALA A 222 -7.09 5.80 10.10
C ALA A 222 -7.45 7.27 10.32
N THR A 223 -7.59 8.04 9.24
CA THR A 223 -8.39 9.27 9.30
C THR A 223 -9.87 8.86 9.23
N PRO A 224 -10.74 9.25 10.18
CA PRO A 224 -12.16 8.97 10.08
C PRO A 224 -12.77 9.71 8.88
N ILE A 225 -13.40 8.95 7.99
CA ILE A 225 -14.07 9.48 6.79
C ILE A 225 -15.34 10.22 7.22
N ARG A 226 -15.54 11.46 6.76
CA ARG A 226 -16.83 12.15 6.84
C ARG A 226 -17.87 11.37 6.03
N PRO A 227 -19.08 11.09 6.56
CA PRO A 227 -20.12 10.44 5.78
C PRO A 227 -20.42 11.25 4.51
N LEU A 228 -20.50 10.57 3.37
CA LEU A 228 -20.98 11.14 2.11
C LEU A 228 -22.37 11.72 2.37
N HIS A 229 -22.52 13.03 2.17
CA HIS A 229 -23.84 13.64 2.04
C HIS A 229 -24.56 12.95 0.87
N LEU A 230 -25.56 12.14 1.20
CA LEU A 230 -26.63 11.83 0.26
C LEU A 230 -27.32 13.16 -0.04
N GLN A 231 -27.20 13.64 -1.28
CA GLN A 231 -28.13 14.64 -1.79
C GLN A 231 -29.50 13.97 -1.81
N GLU A 232 -30.41 14.45 -0.96
CA GLU A 232 -31.82 14.13 -1.03
C GLU A 232 -32.35 14.56 -2.40
N ALA A 233 -32.75 13.58 -3.21
CA ALA A 233 -33.58 13.84 -4.37
C ALA A 233 -34.96 14.25 -3.84
N ALA A 234 -35.28 15.54 -3.98
CA ALA A 234 -36.62 16.06 -3.73
C ALA A 234 -37.64 15.32 -4.60
N TYR A 235 -38.57 14.61 -3.96
CA TYR A 235 -39.80 14.17 -4.56
C TYR A 235 -40.73 15.39 -4.59
N VAL A 236 -41.05 15.89 -5.79
CA VAL A 236 -42.19 16.80 -6.00
C VAL A 236 -43.25 15.97 -6.68
N GLY A 237 -44.47 16.01 -6.12
CA GLY A 237 -45.58 15.09 -6.40
C GLY A 237 -46.27 15.25 -7.74
#